data_AF-A0A2E5MHU9-F1
#
_entry.id   AF-A0A2E5MHU9-F1
#
_cell.length_a   1.000
_cell.length_b   1.000
_cell.length_c   1.000
_cell.angle_alpha   90.00
_cell.angle_beta   90.00
_cell.angle_gamma   90.00
#
_symmetry.space_group_name_H-M   'P 1'
#
loop_
_entity.id
_entity.type
_entity.pdbx_description
1 polymer ?
#
loop_
_entity_poly.entity_id
_entity_poly.type
_entity_poly.pdbx_seq_one_letter_code
_entity_poly.pdbx_strand_id
1 'polypeptide(L)'
;MTEANRPTPGKLFYVVGASGAGKDSIIAGFREKLRQEHGCRVAHRYITRKPDPEGEDHVALTDEEFHQRRILGEFCMAWTANGHQYGISTEIDRWLAQGLNVIVNGSRAYLQDAIAQYGPQLVTVWIKVDPSVLRDRLTARGRESAVAIEQRITRAALLDDVIPASARVLTNDGPLSEAVSGLLAIVEGQEPAPAGAAAQ
;
A
#
# COMPACT_ATOMS: atom_id res chain seq x y z
N MET A 1 38.59 9.88 -10.60
CA MET A 1 37.62 10.03 -9.50
C MET A 1 36.87 8.72 -9.40
N THR A 2 37.10 7.98 -8.32
CA THR A 2 36.69 6.58 -8.11
C THR A 2 35.19 6.46 -7.86
N GLU A 3 34.51 5.61 -8.65
CA GLU A 3 33.13 5.12 -8.46
C GLU A 3 33.01 4.20 -7.24
N ALA A 4 33.53 4.61 -6.08
CA ALA A 4 33.49 3.82 -4.87
C ALA A 4 32.29 4.22 -3.99
N ASN A 5 31.34 3.29 -3.86
CA ASN A 5 30.29 3.23 -2.85
C ASN A 5 29.07 4.17 -3.02
N ARG A 6 28.37 4.11 -4.17
CA ARG A 6 26.96 4.53 -4.17
C ARG A 6 26.14 3.45 -3.46
N PRO A 7 25.36 3.78 -2.42
CA PRO A 7 24.49 2.80 -1.79
C PRO A 7 23.52 2.22 -2.83
N THR A 8 23.28 0.91 -2.76
CA THR A 8 22.22 0.28 -3.55
C THR A 8 20.91 1.02 -3.28
N PRO A 9 20.19 1.48 -4.32
CA PRO A 9 18.91 2.16 -4.12
C PRO A 9 17.94 1.29 -3.32
N GLY A 10 17.14 1.93 -2.48
CA GLY A 10 16.10 1.27 -1.71
C GLY A 10 15.02 0.66 -2.61
N LYS A 11 14.13 -0.12 -2.01
CA LYS A 11 12.98 -0.72 -2.66
C LYS A 11 11.70 0.07 -2.37
N LEU A 12 10.85 0.18 -3.39
CA LEU A 12 9.50 0.72 -3.26
C LEU A 12 8.52 -0.43 -3.03
N PHE A 13 7.97 -0.54 -1.84
CA PHE A 13 6.93 -1.49 -1.47
C PHE A 13 5.55 -0.89 -1.78
N TYR A 14 4.97 -1.31 -2.89
CA TYR A 14 3.70 -0.81 -3.40
C TYR A 14 2.55 -1.71 -2.92
N VAL A 15 1.86 -1.26 -1.87
CA VAL A 15 0.83 -2.05 -1.16
C VAL A 15 -0.51 -1.93 -1.86
N VAL A 16 -1.04 -3.04 -2.36
CA VAL A 16 -2.30 -3.10 -3.11
C VAL A 16 -3.23 -4.17 -2.52
N GLY A 17 -4.52 -4.10 -2.85
CA GLY A 17 -5.52 -5.02 -2.31
C GLY A 17 -6.93 -4.43 -2.38
N ALA A 18 -7.94 -5.25 -2.12
CA ALA A 18 -9.34 -4.83 -2.16
C ALA A 18 -9.66 -3.69 -1.18
N SER A 19 -10.71 -2.92 -1.49
CA SER A 19 -11.29 -2.01 -0.50
C SER A 19 -11.83 -2.88 0.66
N GLY A 20 -11.48 -2.54 1.90
CA GLY A 20 -11.81 -3.39 3.07
C GLY A 20 -10.79 -4.50 3.38
N ALA A 21 -9.76 -4.71 2.55
CA ALA A 21 -8.70 -5.69 2.82
C ALA A 21 -7.80 -5.34 4.02
N GLY A 22 -7.94 -4.14 4.59
CA GLY A 22 -7.19 -3.70 5.78
C GLY A 22 -5.84 -3.03 5.49
N LYS A 23 -5.56 -2.64 4.23
CA LYS A 23 -4.30 -1.95 3.84
C LYS A 23 -3.93 -0.81 4.78
N ASP A 24 -4.86 0.11 5.02
CA ASP A 24 -4.61 1.32 5.81
C ASP A 24 -4.24 0.95 7.25
N SER A 25 -4.95 -0.02 7.84
CA SER A 25 -4.66 -0.54 9.19
C SER A 25 -3.32 -1.28 9.27
N ILE A 26 -2.96 -2.06 8.24
CA ILE A 26 -1.67 -2.75 8.18
C ILE A 26 -0.53 -1.74 8.07
N ILE A 27 -0.66 -0.73 7.20
CA ILE A 27 0.35 0.31 7.01
C ILE A 27 0.50 1.16 8.29
N ALA A 28 -0.60 1.49 8.96
CA ALA A 28 -0.59 2.17 10.25
C ALA A 28 0.16 1.36 11.33
N GLY A 29 -0.21 0.09 11.50
CA GLY A 29 0.46 -0.80 12.46
C GLY A 29 1.94 -1.05 12.11
N PHE A 30 2.27 -1.12 10.81
CA PHE A 30 3.66 -1.20 10.36
C PHE A 30 4.45 0.06 10.74
N ARG A 31 3.87 1.25 10.55
CA ARG A 31 4.49 2.51 10.94
C ARG A 31 4.81 2.56 12.44
N GLU A 32 3.94 2.02 13.29
CA GLU A 32 4.15 1.95 14.74
C GLU A 32 5.30 1.00 15.14
N LYS A 33 5.48 -0.10 14.39
CA LYS A 33 6.59 -1.05 14.62
C LYS A 33 7.91 -0.60 14.00
N LEU A 34 7.89 0.35 13.07
CA LEU A 34 9.06 0.81 12.37
C LEU A 34 10.10 1.41 13.33
N ARG A 35 11.36 1.02 13.13
CA ARG A 35 12.54 1.56 13.85
C ARG A 35 13.59 2.01 12.84
N GLN A 36 14.52 2.87 13.27
CA GLN A 36 15.55 3.44 12.38
C GLN A 36 16.40 2.37 11.67
N GLU A 37 16.70 1.26 12.34
CA GLU A 37 17.48 0.14 11.81
C GLU A 37 16.86 -0.55 10.59
N HIS A 38 15.54 -0.45 10.40
CA HIS A 38 14.86 -1.05 9.24
C HIS A 38 15.13 -0.27 7.94
N GLY A 39 15.69 0.95 8.03
CA GLY A 39 16.03 1.75 6.85
C GLY A 39 14.82 2.01 5.94
N CYS A 40 13.62 2.12 6.48
CA CYS A 40 12.37 2.21 5.72
C CYS A 40 11.52 3.41 6.16
N ARG A 41 10.69 3.96 5.26
CA ARG A 41 9.75 5.05 5.50
C ARG A 41 8.38 4.74 4.92
N VAL A 42 7.32 5.21 5.56
CA VAL A 42 5.96 5.17 5.01
C VAL A 42 5.64 6.52 4.40
N ALA A 43 5.50 6.58 3.09
CA ALA A 43 5.16 7.82 2.38
C ALA A 43 3.70 8.20 2.62
N HIS A 44 3.44 9.50 2.76
CA HIS A 44 2.08 10.03 2.76
C HIS A 44 1.55 10.10 1.33
N ARG A 45 0.25 9.91 1.19
CA ARG A 45 -0.47 10.28 -0.04
C ARG A 45 -0.98 11.70 0.08
N TYR A 46 -1.04 12.40 -1.04
CA TYR A 46 -1.71 13.68 -1.18
C TYR A 46 -3.04 13.42 -1.87
N ILE A 47 -4.17 13.75 -1.23
CA ILE A 47 -5.49 13.30 -1.70
C ILE A 47 -6.51 14.42 -1.59
N THR A 48 -7.41 14.54 -2.57
CA THR A 48 -8.50 15.53 -2.55
C THR A 48 -9.72 15.08 -1.73
N ARG A 49 -9.63 13.90 -1.11
CA ARG A 49 -10.63 13.40 -0.18
C ARG A 49 -10.44 14.08 1.17
N LYS A 50 -11.55 14.37 1.87
CA LYS A 50 -11.48 14.84 3.25
C LYS A 50 -10.87 13.76 4.16
N PRO A 51 -10.10 14.14 5.20
CA PRO A 51 -9.65 13.20 6.22
C PRO A 51 -10.83 12.47 6.87
N ASP A 52 -10.68 11.16 7.09
CA ASP A 52 -11.61 10.31 7.84
C ASP A 52 -10.78 9.69 8.99
N PRO A 53 -11.19 9.81 10.27
CA PRO A 53 -10.49 9.16 11.38
C PRO A 53 -10.31 7.64 11.23
N GLU A 54 -11.19 6.97 10.49
CA GLU A 54 -11.08 5.53 10.18
C GLU A 54 -10.38 5.25 8.84
N GLY A 55 -9.97 6.31 8.13
CA GLY A 55 -9.26 6.23 6.86
C GLY A 55 -7.74 6.23 7.04
N GLU A 56 -7.04 6.20 5.92
CA GLU A 56 -5.59 6.35 5.94
C GLU A 56 -5.15 7.74 6.43
N ASP A 57 -3.97 7.77 7.03
CA ASP A 57 -3.24 9.01 7.30
C ASP A 57 -2.62 9.57 6.02
N HIS A 58 -3.27 10.60 5.45
CA HIS A 58 -2.89 11.27 4.21
C HIS A 58 -2.89 12.79 4.38
N VAL A 59 -2.17 13.47 3.49
CA VAL A 59 -2.23 14.92 3.36
C VAL A 59 -3.44 15.28 2.50
N ALA A 60 -4.45 15.87 3.12
CA ALA A 60 -5.63 16.36 2.39
C ALA A 60 -5.30 17.66 1.63
N LEU A 61 -5.68 17.71 0.37
CA LEU A 61 -5.56 18.87 -0.50
C LEU A 61 -6.93 19.26 -1.06
N THR A 62 -7.07 20.52 -1.46
CA THR A 62 -8.11 20.93 -2.41
C THR A 62 -7.77 20.46 -3.82
N ASP A 63 -8.76 20.38 -4.72
CA ASP A 63 -8.50 20.05 -6.13
C ASP A 63 -7.57 21.08 -6.79
N GLU A 64 -7.67 22.35 -6.40
CA GLU A 64 -6.78 23.41 -6.90
C GLU A 64 -5.33 23.18 -6.46
N GLU A 65 -5.09 22.93 -5.17
CA GLU A 65 -3.74 22.64 -4.66
C GLU A 65 -3.15 21.38 -5.32
N PHE A 66 -3.96 20.33 -5.48
CA PHE A 66 -3.51 19.13 -6.17
C PHE A 66 -3.12 19.42 -7.62
N HIS A 67 -3.94 20.19 -8.33
CA HIS A 67 -3.67 20.58 -9.71
C HIS A 67 -2.38 21.39 -9.85
N GLN A 68 -2.18 22.39 -8.98
CA GLN A 68 -0.97 23.21 -8.97
C GLN A 68 0.28 22.36 -8.73
N ARG A 69 0.27 21.50 -7.71
CA ARG A 69 1.40 20.60 -7.40
C ARG A 69 1.71 19.64 -8.55
N ARG A 70 0.67 19.15 -9.23
CA ARG A 70 0.82 18.31 -10.41
C ARG A 70 1.50 19.06 -11.56
N ILE A 71 1.11 20.32 -11.84
CA ILE A 71 1.75 21.16 -12.87
C ILE A 71 3.22 21.43 -12.51
N LEU A 72 3.51 21.63 -11.24
CA LEU A 72 4.87 21.85 -10.73
C LEU A 72 5.73 20.58 -10.70
N GLY A 73 5.19 19.41 -11.08
CA GLY A 73 5.92 18.15 -11.09
C GLY A 73 6.25 17.61 -9.70
N GLU A 74 5.46 17.96 -8.68
CA GLU A 74 5.69 17.50 -7.31
C GLU A 74 5.31 16.03 -7.08
N PHE A 75 4.59 15.42 -8.02
CA PHE A 75 4.16 14.02 -7.92
C PHE A 75 4.92 13.12 -8.89
N CYS A 76 5.52 12.05 -8.37
CA CYS A 76 6.08 10.97 -9.18
C CYS A 76 4.99 10.03 -9.69
N MET A 77 3.87 9.91 -8.97
CA MET A 77 2.69 9.13 -9.37
C MET A 77 1.43 9.93 -9.05
N ALA A 78 0.48 9.98 -9.98
CA ALA A 78 -0.81 10.62 -9.75
C ALA A 78 -1.93 9.92 -10.53
N TRP A 79 -3.06 9.66 -9.86
CA TRP A 79 -4.23 9.04 -10.49
C TRP A 79 -5.54 9.58 -9.91
N THR A 80 -6.65 9.28 -10.59
CA THR A 80 -8.00 9.60 -10.14
C THR A 80 -8.78 8.31 -9.90
N ALA A 81 -9.46 8.21 -8.76
CA ALA A 81 -10.33 7.08 -8.44
C ALA A 81 -11.46 7.53 -7.51
N ASN A 82 -12.65 6.93 -7.64
CA ASN A 82 -13.79 7.20 -6.76
C ASN A 82 -14.11 8.70 -6.58
N GLY A 83 -13.93 9.52 -7.61
CA GLY A 83 -14.18 10.96 -7.56
C GLY A 83 -13.10 11.79 -6.83
N HIS A 84 -11.97 11.19 -6.46
CA HIS A 84 -10.85 11.88 -5.80
C HIS A 84 -9.55 11.72 -6.58
N GLN A 85 -8.63 12.66 -6.36
CA GLN A 85 -7.28 12.63 -6.90
C GLN A 85 -6.31 12.15 -5.84
N TYR A 86 -5.30 11.39 -6.25
CA TYR A 86 -4.30 10.78 -5.39
C TYR A 86 -2.92 11.04 -5.98
N GLY A 87 -1.98 11.46 -5.15
CA GLY A 87 -0.62 11.79 -5.54
C GLY A 87 0.40 11.21 -4.57
N ILE A 88 1.50 10.71 -5.09
CA ILE A 88 2.70 10.33 -4.34
C ILE A 88 3.79 11.34 -4.70
N SER A 89 4.38 11.97 -3.68
CA SER A 89 5.38 13.01 -3.87
C SER A 89 6.70 12.45 -4.42
N THR A 90 7.39 13.23 -5.25
CA THR A 90 8.75 12.95 -5.74
C THR A 90 9.79 12.82 -4.62
N GLU A 91 9.43 13.15 -3.37
CA GLU A 91 10.29 12.90 -2.22
C GLU A 91 10.69 11.43 -2.04
N ILE A 92 9.84 10.49 -2.48
CA ILE A 92 10.16 9.07 -2.38
C ILE A 92 11.38 8.70 -3.21
N ASP A 93 11.59 9.37 -4.35
CA ASP A 93 12.72 9.10 -5.24
C ASP A 93 14.04 9.50 -4.56
N ARG A 94 14.01 10.56 -3.74
CA ARG A 94 15.16 10.98 -2.91
C ARG A 94 15.45 9.97 -1.81
N TRP A 95 14.43 9.43 -1.14
CA TRP A 95 14.63 8.38 -0.13
C TRP A 95 15.18 7.10 -0.73
N LEU A 96 14.62 6.65 -1.86
CA LEU A 96 15.10 5.47 -2.59
C LEU A 96 16.56 5.65 -3.03
N ALA A 97 16.93 6.82 -3.55
CA ALA A 97 18.32 7.13 -3.93
C ALA A 97 19.31 7.13 -2.74
N GLN A 98 18.80 7.35 -1.52
CA GLN A 98 19.59 7.27 -0.28
C GLN A 98 19.69 5.83 0.28
N GLY A 99 19.12 4.84 -0.42
CA GLY A 99 19.08 3.46 0.05
C GLY A 99 17.95 3.16 1.03
N LEU A 100 17.03 4.11 1.25
CA LEU A 100 15.88 3.89 2.13
C LEU A 100 14.76 3.18 1.38
N ASN A 101 14.22 2.13 1.98
CA ASN A 101 13.00 1.50 1.53
C ASN A 101 11.80 2.44 1.75
N VAL A 102 10.81 2.37 0.87
CA VAL A 102 9.61 3.22 0.95
C VAL A 102 8.35 2.36 0.80
N ILE A 103 7.42 2.49 1.73
CA ILE A 103 6.08 1.90 1.66
C ILE A 103 5.12 2.96 1.13
N VAL A 104 4.33 2.60 0.11
CA VAL A 104 3.25 3.43 -0.43
C VAL A 104 1.93 2.64 -0.45
N ASN A 105 0.84 3.31 -0.05
CA ASN A 105 -0.50 2.78 -0.23
C ASN A 105 -0.88 2.93 -1.71
N GLY A 106 -0.80 1.83 -2.47
CA GLY A 106 -0.98 1.81 -3.90
C GLY A 106 -2.43 1.62 -4.37
N SER A 107 -2.65 1.92 -5.65
CA SER A 107 -3.84 1.53 -6.40
C SER A 107 -3.52 0.39 -7.36
N ARG A 108 -4.35 -0.66 -7.35
CA ARG A 108 -4.25 -1.77 -8.33
C ARG A 108 -4.40 -1.28 -9.77
N ALA A 109 -5.28 -0.31 -10.00
CA ALA A 109 -5.52 0.24 -11.33
C ALA A 109 -4.29 0.98 -11.90
N TYR A 110 -3.42 1.47 -11.02
CA TYR A 110 -2.19 2.19 -11.37
C TYR A 110 -0.93 1.32 -11.19
N LEU A 111 -1.09 0.03 -10.86
CA LEU A 111 0.03 -0.85 -10.55
C LEU A 111 0.96 -1.04 -11.76
N GLN A 112 0.40 -1.16 -12.97
CA GLN A 112 1.20 -1.32 -14.18
C GLN A 112 2.04 -0.07 -14.49
N ASP A 113 1.48 1.12 -14.30
CA ASP A 113 2.21 2.38 -14.46
C ASP A 113 3.35 2.49 -13.42
N ALA A 114 3.08 2.12 -12.17
CA ALA A 114 4.10 2.08 -11.12
C ALA A 114 5.21 1.07 -11.44
N ILE A 115 4.87 -0.12 -11.94
CA ILE A 115 5.84 -1.13 -12.38
C ILE A 115 6.67 -0.61 -13.56
N ALA A 116 6.05 0.04 -14.54
CA ALA A 116 6.76 0.61 -15.69
C ALA A 116 7.75 1.70 -15.26
N GLN A 117 7.38 2.50 -14.26
CA GLN A 117 8.21 3.61 -13.75
C GLN A 117 9.38 3.14 -12.88
N TYR A 118 9.17 2.19 -11.97
CA TYR A 118 10.16 1.80 -10.96
C TYR A 118 10.85 0.46 -11.26
N GLY A 119 10.30 -0.35 -12.17
CA GLY A 119 10.85 -1.62 -12.62
C GLY A 119 11.26 -2.53 -11.45
N PRO A 120 12.51 -3.03 -11.41
CA PRO A 120 12.97 -3.98 -10.39
C PRO A 120 13.14 -3.37 -9.00
N GLN A 121 13.02 -2.05 -8.84
CA GLN A 121 13.01 -1.41 -7.52
C GLN A 121 11.64 -1.55 -6.83
N LEU A 122 10.57 -1.80 -7.59
CA LEU A 122 9.23 -1.97 -7.04
C LEU A 122 8.98 -3.42 -6.62
N VAL A 123 8.54 -3.58 -5.38
CA VAL A 123 8.00 -4.83 -4.84
C VAL A 123 6.49 -4.64 -4.65
N THR A 124 5.69 -5.39 -5.39
CA THR A 124 4.23 -5.38 -5.21
C THR A 124 3.89 -6.17 -3.96
N VAL A 125 3.22 -5.56 -2.98
CA VAL A 125 2.70 -6.26 -1.80
C VAL A 125 1.19 -6.38 -1.95
N TRP A 126 0.69 -7.58 -2.20
CA TRP A 126 -0.74 -7.82 -2.44
C TRP A 126 -1.43 -8.31 -1.16
N ILE A 127 -2.27 -7.46 -0.57
CA ILE A 127 -3.09 -7.81 0.57
C ILE A 127 -4.29 -8.63 0.10
N LYS A 128 -4.31 -9.90 0.50
CA LYS A 128 -5.39 -10.85 0.25
C LYS A 128 -6.21 -11.05 1.52
N VAL A 129 -7.52 -11.16 1.36
CA VAL A 129 -8.46 -11.47 2.45
C VAL A 129 -9.46 -12.48 1.93
N ASP A 130 -9.72 -13.50 2.72
CA ASP A 130 -10.73 -14.51 2.46
C ASP A 130 -12.11 -13.84 2.25
N PRO A 131 -12.88 -14.24 1.22
CA PRO A 131 -14.19 -13.66 0.94
C PRO A 131 -15.16 -13.65 2.13
N SER A 132 -15.11 -14.67 2.99
CA SER A 132 -15.96 -14.74 4.20
C SER A 132 -15.55 -13.70 5.23
N VAL A 133 -14.24 -13.58 5.51
CA VAL A 133 -13.70 -12.57 6.43
C VAL A 133 -13.97 -11.15 5.92
N LEU A 134 -13.83 -10.93 4.61
CA LEU A 134 -14.15 -9.64 3.98
C LEU A 134 -15.64 -9.29 4.15
N ARG A 135 -16.54 -10.26 3.97
CA ARG A 135 -17.99 -10.07 4.19
C ARG A 135 -18.30 -9.65 5.62
N ASP A 136 -17.74 -10.36 6.59
CA ASP A 136 -17.98 -10.11 8.01
C ASP A 136 -17.52 -8.69 8.38
N ARG A 137 -16.34 -8.28 7.90
CA ARG A 137 -15.80 -6.93 8.11
C ARG A 137 -16.65 -5.83 7.47
N LEU A 138 -17.11 -6.02 6.23
CA LEU A 138 -17.95 -5.05 5.54
C LEU A 138 -19.33 -4.92 6.22
N THR A 139 -19.89 -6.04 6.67
CA THR A 139 -21.16 -6.10 7.40
C THR A 139 -21.04 -5.39 8.75
N ALA A 140 -19.99 -5.67 9.51
CA ALA A 140 -19.76 -5.07 10.83
C ALA A 140 -19.59 -3.54 10.78
N ARG A 141 -19.07 -2.99 9.68
CA ARG A 141 -18.94 -1.53 9.49
C ARG A 141 -20.29 -0.83 9.27
N GLY A 142 -21.31 -1.55 8.79
CA GLY A 142 -22.67 -1.02 8.64
C GLY A 142 -22.85 0.12 7.65
N ARG A 143 -21.88 0.39 6.77
CA ARG A 143 -21.90 1.53 5.83
C ARG A 143 -22.53 1.20 4.47
N GLU A 144 -22.85 -0.07 4.22
CA GLU A 144 -23.14 -0.62 2.89
C GLU A 144 -24.35 -1.57 2.94
N SER A 145 -25.13 -1.65 1.86
CA SER A 145 -26.20 -2.63 1.74
C SER A 145 -25.64 -4.02 1.46
N ALA A 146 -26.40 -5.08 1.76
CA ALA A 146 -26.00 -6.46 1.47
C ALA A 146 -25.63 -6.67 0.00
N VAL A 147 -26.38 -6.05 -0.93
CA VAL A 147 -26.08 -6.11 -2.38
C VAL A 147 -24.75 -5.44 -2.71
N ALA A 148 -24.44 -4.29 -2.11
CA ALA A 148 -23.17 -3.60 -2.31
C ALA A 148 -21.98 -4.40 -1.73
N ILE A 149 -22.19 -5.10 -0.61
CA ILE A 149 -21.19 -5.99 0.01
C ILE A 149 -20.87 -7.15 -0.93
N GLU A 150 -21.87 -7.87 -1.43
CA GLU A 150 -21.63 -8.99 -2.36
C GLU A 150 -20.93 -8.53 -3.65
N GLN A 151 -21.33 -7.38 -4.21
CA GLN A 151 -20.65 -6.81 -5.38
C GLN A 151 -19.16 -6.54 -5.12
N ARG A 152 -18.82 -6.04 -3.93
CA ARG A 152 -17.42 -5.82 -3.54
C ARG A 152 -16.66 -7.12 -3.36
N ILE A 153 -17.27 -8.15 -2.78
CA ILE A 153 -16.66 -9.47 -2.61
C ILE A 153 -16.39 -10.11 -3.97
N THR A 154 -17.39 -10.14 -4.87
CA THR A 154 -17.20 -10.66 -6.23
C THR A 154 -16.11 -9.90 -6.97
N ARG A 155 -16.10 -8.56 -6.87
CA ARG A 155 -15.04 -7.73 -7.46
C ARG A 155 -13.67 -8.03 -6.84
N ALA A 156 -13.59 -8.30 -5.54
CA ALA A 156 -12.32 -8.65 -4.90
C ALA A 156 -11.79 -9.99 -5.44
N ALA A 157 -12.65 -11.02 -5.53
CA ALA A 157 -12.29 -12.33 -6.06
C ALA A 157 -11.78 -12.27 -7.50
N LEU A 158 -12.50 -11.59 -8.40
CA LEU A 158 -12.08 -11.40 -9.79
C LEU A 158 -10.72 -10.70 -9.92
N LEU A 159 -10.36 -9.87 -8.95
CA LEU A 159 -9.10 -9.15 -8.95
C LEU A 159 -7.95 -9.99 -8.36
N ASP A 160 -8.24 -10.99 -7.53
CA ASP A 160 -7.23 -11.92 -7.03
C ASP A 160 -6.79 -12.92 -8.12
N ASP A 161 -7.58 -13.11 -9.18
CA ASP A 161 -7.19 -13.93 -10.34
C ASP A 161 -6.09 -13.29 -11.20
N VAL A 162 -5.84 -11.99 -11.02
CA VAL A 162 -4.84 -11.21 -11.80
C VAL A 162 -3.64 -10.78 -10.96
N ILE A 163 -3.38 -11.47 -9.84
CA ILE A 163 -2.18 -11.23 -9.02
C ILE A 163 -0.93 -11.51 -9.87
N PRO A 164 0.00 -10.55 -10.02
CA PRO A 164 1.26 -10.79 -10.71
C PRO A 164 2.07 -11.88 -9.98
N ALA A 165 2.70 -12.79 -10.72
CA ALA A 165 3.54 -13.85 -10.14
C ALA A 165 4.71 -13.31 -9.29
N SER A 166 5.15 -12.08 -9.56
CA SER A 166 6.20 -11.38 -8.81
C SER A 166 5.70 -10.70 -7.53
N ALA A 167 4.39 -10.67 -7.27
CA ALA A 167 3.84 -10.03 -6.09
C ALA A 167 4.10 -10.85 -4.82
N ARG A 168 4.44 -10.17 -3.73
CA ARG A 168 4.48 -10.74 -2.38
C ARG A 168 3.06 -10.70 -1.82
N VAL A 169 2.43 -11.87 -1.70
CA VAL A 169 1.06 -11.98 -1.17
C VAL A 169 1.12 -11.97 0.36
N LEU A 170 0.31 -11.12 0.98
CA LEU A 170 0.17 -11.01 2.43
C LEU A 170 -1.31 -11.21 2.79
N THR A 171 -1.61 -12.25 3.54
CA THR A 171 -2.97 -12.55 4.00
C THR A 171 -3.33 -11.72 5.22
N ASN A 172 -4.57 -11.23 5.30
CA ASN A 172 -5.08 -10.50 6.45
C ASN A 172 -6.41 -11.11 6.93
N ASP A 173 -6.40 -12.43 7.14
CA ASP A 173 -7.57 -13.21 7.58
C ASP A 173 -7.69 -13.27 9.11
N GLY A 174 -6.53 -13.33 9.78
CA GLY A 174 -6.41 -13.41 11.23
C GLY A 174 -6.24 -12.05 11.93
N PRO A 175 -5.58 -12.03 13.09
CA PRO A 175 -5.24 -10.82 13.82
C PRO A 175 -4.41 -9.85 12.97
N LEU A 176 -4.73 -8.55 13.03
CA LEU A 176 -4.00 -7.50 12.31
C LEU A 176 -2.49 -7.53 12.59
N SER A 177 -2.10 -7.91 13.82
CA SER A 177 -0.70 -8.02 14.24
C SER A 177 0.11 -9.00 13.40
N GLU A 178 -0.50 -10.08 12.90
CA GLU A 178 0.16 -11.06 12.03
C GLU A 178 0.44 -10.46 10.66
N ALA A 179 -0.55 -9.79 10.05
CA ALA A 179 -0.37 -9.11 8.77
C ALA A 179 0.69 -7.99 8.88
N VAL A 180 0.70 -7.23 9.98
CA VAL A 180 1.72 -6.21 10.24
C VAL A 180 3.12 -6.82 10.34
N SER A 181 3.28 -7.94 11.06
CA SER A 181 4.57 -8.64 11.13
C SER A 181 4.99 -9.23 9.79
N GLY A 182 4.03 -9.74 8.99
CA GLY A 182 4.30 -10.22 7.64
C GLY A 182 4.76 -9.11 6.69
N LEU A 183 4.19 -7.90 6.81
CA LEU A 183 4.68 -6.74 6.04
C LEU A 183 6.11 -6.37 6.44
N LEU A 184 6.44 -6.44 7.74
CA LEU A 184 7.80 -6.20 8.23
C LEU A 184 8.79 -7.21 7.66
N ALA A 185 8.45 -8.51 7.71
CA ALA A 185 9.26 -9.58 7.14
C ALA A 185 9.50 -9.36 5.63
N ILE A 186 8.48 -8.95 4.87
CA ILE A 186 8.63 -8.62 3.44
C ILE A 186 9.62 -7.47 3.22
N VAL A 187 9.58 -6.42 4.06
CA VAL A 187 10.51 -5.28 3.98
C VAL A 187 11.94 -5.69 4.31
N GLU A 188 12.11 -6.64 5.22
CA GLU A 188 13.40 -7.23 5.60
C GLU A 188 13.92 -8.26 4.59
N GLY A 189 13.18 -8.54 3.51
CA GLY A 189 13.55 -9.51 2.48
C GLY A 189 13.28 -10.97 2.88
N GLN A 190 12.50 -11.19 3.93
CA GLN A 190 12.10 -12.51 4.42
C GLN A 190 10.77 -12.96 3.81
N GLU A 191 10.47 -14.26 3.93
CA GLU A 191 9.13 -14.76 3.65
C GLU A 191 8.19 -14.47 4.82
N PRO A 192 6.99 -13.92 4.57
CA PRO A 192 6.00 -13.78 5.62
C PRO A 192 5.65 -15.18 6.14
N ALA A 193 5.58 -15.33 7.46
CA ALA A 193 5.19 -16.59 8.09
C ALA A 193 3.81 -17.04 7.56
N PRO A 194 3.60 -18.35 7.36
CA PRO A 194 2.29 -18.85 6.94
C PRO A 194 1.23 -18.49 7.98
N ALA A 195 0.05 -18.05 7.51
CA ALA A 195 -1.08 -17.72 8.37
C ALA A 195 -1.40 -18.91 9.30
N GLY A 196 -1.48 -18.65 10.61
CA GLY A 196 -1.80 -19.67 11.62
C GLY A 196 -0.60 -20.39 12.26
N ALA A 197 0.65 -20.02 11.95
CA ALA A 197 1.80 -20.43 12.75
C ALA A 197 1.88 -19.61 14.05
N ALA A 198 0.92 -19.76 14.94
CA ALA A 198 1.06 -19.31 16.31
C ALA A 198 2.23 -20.06 16.95
N ALA A 199 3.15 -19.30 17.56
CA ALA A 199 4.21 -19.83 18.40
C ALA A 199 3.61 -20.76 19.47
N GLN A 200 4.17 -21.97 19.56
CA GLN A 200 4.03 -22.81 20.75
C GLN A 200 4.88 -22.22 21.87
#